data_AF-A0A7J2X282-F1
#
_entry.id   AF-A0A7J2X282-F1
#
_cell.length_a   1.000
_cell.length_b   1.000
_cell.length_c   1.000
_cell.angle_alpha   90.00
_cell.angle_beta   90.00
_cell.angle_gamma   90.00
#
_symmetry.space_group_name_H-M   'P 1'
#
loop_
_entity.id
_entity.type
_entity.pdbx_description
1 polymer ?
#
loop_
_entity_poly.entity_id
_entity_poly.type
_entity_poly.pdbx_seq_one_letter_code
_entity_poly.pdbx_strand_id
1 'polypeptide(L)'
;MAGKNFLSRVVTPFFVVLKHVVNQPVTHKYPYERLKGFDRTRGRIVLDIERCIGCGACGWICPDSAIQMKFVEGSKVTHPAIDFLKCSFCGLCVEICPREALKMTNVVELAEDEYRELVYTPEKLSIEPNLKDILPMMKYELEPVITPRKMGYSRRRIEK
;
A
#
# COMPACT_ATOMS: atom_id res chain seq x y z
N MET A 1 -32.20 -22.66 -35.09
CA MET A 1 -32.18 -21.50 -34.19
C MET A 1 -33.57 -21.35 -33.57
N ALA A 2 -33.85 -22.06 -32.46
CA ALA A 2 -35.17 -22.00 -31.83
C ALA A 2 -35.31 -20.69 -31.05
N GLY A 3 -36.27 -19.84 -31.44
CA GLY A 3 -36.54 -18.56 -30.78
C GLY A 3 -36.90 -18.79 -29.32
N LYS A 4 -36.06 -18.30 -28.40
CA LYS A 4 -36.40 -18.30 -26.97
C LYS A 4 -37.69 -17.49 -26.76
N ASN A 5 -38.73 -18.12 -26.20
CA ASN A 5 -40.02 -17.51 -25.89
C ASN A 5 -39.84 -16.17 -25.17
N PHE A 6 -40.60 -15.13 -25.53
CA PHE A 6 -40.52 -13.77 -24.94
C PHE A 6 -40.47 -13.79 -23.40
N LEU A 7 -41.28 -14.64 -22.78
CA LEU A 7 -41.32 -14.82 -21.32
C LEU A 7 -39.98 -15.27 -20.73
N SER A 8 -39.23 -16.15 -21.42
CA SER A 8 -37.91 -16.59 -20.95
C SER A 8 -36.87 -15.47 -20.96
N ARG A 9 -37.00 -14.48 -21.86
CA ARG A 9 -36.10 -13.31 -21.92
C ARG A 9 -36.37 -12.34 -20.79
N VAL A 10 -37.62 -12.24 -20.32
CA VAL A 10 -38.00 -11.40 -19.18
C VAL A 10 -37.64 -12.06 -17.85
N VAL A 11 -37.88 -13.36 -17.70
CA VAL A 11 -37.75 -14.06 -16.41
C VAL A 11 -36.31 -14.45 -16.07
N THR A 12 -35.50 -14.84 -17.08
CA THR A 12 -34.11 -15.31 -16.85
C THR A 12 -33.24 -14.27 -16.13
N PRO A 13 -33.24 -12.97 -16.48
CA PRO A 13 -32.48 -11.94 -15.77
C PRO A 13 -32.81 -11.85 -14.27
N PHE A 14 -34.08 -11.95 -13.88
CA PHE A 14 -34.47 -11.91 -12.47
C PHE A 14 -33.88 -13.07 -11.67
N PHE A 15 -33.85 -14.28 -12.23
CA PHE A 15 -33.22 -15.44 -11.56
C PHE A 15 -31.70 -15.33 -11.46
N VAL A 16 -31.05 -14.66 -12.41
CA VAL A 16 -29.61 -14.36 -12.33
C VAL A 16 -29.37 -13.35 -11.20
N VAL A 17 -30.15 -12.27 -11.16
CA VAL A 17 -30.03 -11.22 -10.13
C VAL A 17 -30.35 -11.75 -8.73
N LEU A 18 -31.36 -12.60 -8.59
CA LEU A 18 -31.78 -13.16 -7.30
C LEU A 18 -30.62 -13.87 -6.57
N LYS A 19 -29.72 -14.54 -7.31
CA LYS A 19 -28.52 -15.15 -6.73
C LYS A 19 -27.60 -14.12 -6.09
N HIS A 20 -27.49 -12.92 -6.65
CA HIS A 20 -26.66 -11.84 -6.10
C HIS A 20 -27.28 -11.15 -4.89
N VAL A 21 -28.60 -11.18 -4.73
CA VAL A 21 -29.30 -10.64 -3.55
C VAL A 21 -29.06 -11.50 -2.31
N VAL A 22 -29.02 -12.83 -2.49
CA VAL A 22 -28.83 -13.79 -1.38
C VAL A 22 -27.36 -13.92 -0.97
N ASN A 23 -26.43 -13.75 -1.91
CA ASN A 23 -25.00 -13.87 -1.64
C ASN A 23 -24.47 -12.67 -0.83
N GLN A 24 -23.47 -12.91 0.02
CA GLN A 24 -22.80 -11.83 0.75
C GLN A 24 -22.10 -10.87 -0.22
N PRO A 25 -22.13 -9.55 0.06
CA PRO A 25 -21.45 -8.57 -0.77
C PRO A 25 -19.93 -8.74 -0.67
N VAL A 26 -19.24 -8.49 -1.79
CA VAL A 26 -17.77 -8.54 -1.87
C VAL A 26 -17.13 -7.30 -1.21
N THR A 27 -17.89 -6.23 -1.01
CA THR A 27 -17.41 -4.95 -0.48
C THR A 27 -16.84 -5.06 0.93
N HIS A 28 -15.67 -4.45 1.15
CA HIS A 28 -15.06 -4.29 2.47
C HIS A 28 -15.43 -2.95 3.09
N LYS A 29 -15.61 -2.93 4.41
CA LYS A 29 -16.01 -1.71 5.12
C LYS A 29 -14.80 -0.87 5.54
N TYR A 30 -14.13 -0.23 4.60
CA TYR A 30 -13.10 0.77 4.92
C TYR A 30 -13.74 1.97 5.67
N PRO A 31 -13.13 2.52 6.74
CA PRO A 31 -11.81 2.22 7.32
C PRO A 31 -11.80 1.15 8.43
N TYR A 32 -12.95 0.53 8.75
CA TYR A 32 -13.05 -0.48 9.83
C TYR A 32 -12.40 -1.82 9.48
N GLU A 33 -12.44 -2.19 8.21
CA GLU A 33 -11.84 -3.40 7.65
C GLU A 33 -10.80 -2.96 6.59
N ARG A 34 -9.54 -3.33 6.78
CA ARG A 34 -8.44 -3.00 5.86
C ARG A 34 -7.88 -4.26 5.23
N LEU A 35 -7.62 -4.25 3.93
CA LEU A 35 -6.89 -5.31 3.26
C LEU A 35 -5.40 -5.23 3.59
N LYS A 36 -4.84 -6.32 4.07
CA LYS A 36 -3.39 -6.48 4.17
C LYS A 36 -2.86 -6.73 2.76
N GLY A 37 -1.95 -5.89 2.30
CA GLY A 37 -1.23 -6.18 1.06
C GLY A 37 -0.37 -7.43 1.20
N PHE A 38 0.08 -7.98 0.09
CA PHE A 38 1.06 -9.07 0.07
C PHE A 38 2.42 -8.65 0.64
N ASP A 39 3.30 -9.63 0.93
CA ASP A 39 4.63 -9.40 1.51
C ASP A 39 5.51 -8.47 0.66
N ARG A 40 5.31 -8.43 -0.65
CA ARG A 40 6.05 -7.57 -1.60
C ARG A 40 5.26 -6.35 -2.06
N THR A 41 4.27 -5.93 -1.28
CA THR A 41 3.51 -4.71 -1.57
C THR A 41 4.44 -3.49 -1.51
N ARG A 42 4.24 -2.59 -2.47
CA ARG A 42 5.02 -1.36 -2.59
C ARG A 42 4.24 -0.19 -1.99
N GLY A 43 4.36 0.00 -0.67
CA GLY A 43 3.78 1.12 0.07
C GLY A 43 4.79 2.21 0.43
N ARG A 44 4.56 2.88 1.56
CA ARG A 44 5.46 3.90 2.13
C ARG A 44 6.86 3.33 2.29
N ILE A 45 7.85 4.10 1.83
CA ILE A 45 9.25 3.81 2.01
C ILE A 45 9.69 4.24 3.42
N VAL A 46 10.43 3.39 4.11
CA VAL A 46 11.03 3.67 5.43
C VAL A 46 12.55 3.61 5.32
N LEU A 47 13.23 4.51 6.02
CA LEU A 47 14.68 4.64 6.08
C LEU A 47 15.22 4.15 7.43
N ASP A 48 16.14 3.21 7.39
CA ASP A 48 17.02 2.88 8.50
C ASP A 48 18.26 3.79 8.44
N ILE A 49 18.28 4.84 9.27
CA ILE A 49 19.35 5.85 9.30
C ILE A 49 20.70 5.22 9.68
N GLU A 50 20.71 4.23 10.58
CA GLU A 50 21.94 3.60 11.07
C GLU A 50 22.60 2.74 9.99
N ARG A 51 21.81 2.09 9.14
CA ARG A 51 22.32 1.31 8.01
C ARG A 51 22.74 2.16 6.82
N CYS A 52 22.22 3.39 6.71
CA CYS A 52 22.48 4.26 5.58
C CYS A 52 23.90 4.84 5.63
N ILE A 53 24.70 4.54 4.59
CA ILE A 53 26.08 5.03 4.44
C ILE A 53 26.18 6.29 3.57
N GLY A 54 25.05 6.83 3.10
CA GLY A 54 25.02 8.03 2.26
C GLY A 54 25.62 7.91 0.87
N CYS A 55 25.66 6.70 0.28
CA CYS A 55 26.25 6.47 -1.05
C CYS A 55 25.50 7.13 -2.22
N GLY A 56 24.25 7.56 -2.05
CA GLY A 56 23.46 8.23 -3.09
C GLY A 56 22.92 7.34 -4.22
N ALA A 57 23.19 6.02 -4.21
CA ALA A 57 22.75 5.10 -5.26
C ALA A 57 21.22 5.10 -5.48
N CYS A 58 20.45 5.24 -4.40
CA CYS A 58 18.99 5.32 -4.47
C CYS A 58 18.49 6.56 -5.24
N GLY A 59 19.18 7.70 -5.10
CA GLY A 59 18.87 8.91 -5.84
C GLY A 59 19.26 8.81 -7.31
N TRP A 60 20.43 8.21 -7.59
CA TRP A 60 20.90 8.02 -8.95
C TRP A 60 20.01 7.08 -9.78
N ILE A 61 19.52 5.98 -9.20
CA ILE A 61 18.66 5.03 -9.92
C ILE A 61 17.22 5.52 -10.09
N CYS A 62 16.81 6.57 -9.37
CA CYS A 62 15.42 7.00 -9.32
C CYS A 62 14.98 7.57 -10.68
N PRO A 63 14.04 6.91 -11.40
CA PRO A 63 13.63 7.37 -12.73
C PRO A 63 12.93 8.73 -12.69
N ASP A 64 12.23 9.04 -11.60
CA ASP A 64 11.45 10.26 -11.44
C ASP A 64 12.24 11.41 -10.80
N SER A 65 13.54 11.18 -10.46
CA SER A 65 14.36 12.12 -9.70
C SER A 65 13.68 12.62 -8.41
N ALA A 66 12.93 11.73 -7.74
CA ALA A 66 12.14 12.03 -6.54
C ALA A 66 12.98 12.08 -5.25
N ILE A 67 14.23 11.60 -5.28
CA ILE A 67 15.07 11.46 -4.09
C ILE A 67 16.17 12.52 -4.11
N GLN A 68 16.31 13.25 -3.02
CA GLN A 68 17.41 14.20 -2.79
C GLN A 68 18.19 13.81 -1.54
N MET A 69 19.51 13.81 -1.64
CA MET A 69 20.38 13.52 -0.49
C MET A 69 20.52 14.77 0.38
N LYS A 70 20.18 14.69 1.67
CA LYS A 70 20.21 15.79 2.64
C LYS A 70 21.01 15.41 3.88
N PHE A 71 21.62 16.40 4.54
CA PHE A 71 22.22 16.19 5.84
C PHE A 71 21.16 16.12 6.93
N VAL A 72 21.37 15.20 7.88
CA VAL A 72 20.60 15.08 9.12
C VAL A 72 21.47 15.61 10.25
N GLU A 73 20.88 16.33 11.20
CA GLU A 73 21.63 16.83 12.35
C GLU A 73 22.32 15.69 13.12
N GLY A 74 23.62 15.85 13.41
CA GLY A 74 24.42 14.82 14.07
C GLY A 74 24.91 13.68 13.16
N SER A 75 24.48 13.63 11.89
CA SER A 75 25.01 12.64 10.95
C SER A 75 26.22 13.15 10.18
N LYS A 76 27.21 12.28 9.98
CA LYS A 76 28.41 12.57 9.15
C LYS A 76 28.19 12.34 7.66
N VAL A 77 27.05 11.75 7.29
CA VAL A 77 26.71 11.37 5.92
C VAL A 77 25.36 11.96 5.54
N THR A 78 25.12 12.09 4.23
CA THR A 78 23.81 12.49 3.71
C THR A 78 22.85 11.31 3.68
N HIS A 79 21.56 11.57 3.87
CA HIS A 79 20.47 10.58 3.84
C HIS A 79 19.43 10.96 2.79
N PRO A 80 18.69 9.97 2.25
CA PRO A 80 17.67 10.24 1.24
C PRO A 80 16.46 10.95 1.88
N ALA A 81 16.04 12.05 1.26
CA ALA A 81 14.72 12.66 1.40
C ALA A 81 13.90 12.34 0.14
N ILE A 82 12.62 12.01 0.28
CA ILE A 82 11.79 11.53 -0.83
C ILE A 82 10.60 12.46 -1.03
N ASP A 83 10.43 12.95 -2.25
CA ASP A 83 9.25 13.66 -2.72
C ASP A 83 8.20 12.67 -3.24
N PHE A 84 7.20 12.36 -2.41
CA PHE A 84 6.17 11.38 -2.77
C PHE A 84 5.20 11.87 -3.85
N LEU A 85 5.24 13.15 -4.24
CA LEU A 85 4.45 13.65 -5.37
C LEU A 85 5.06 13.27 -6.71
N LYS A 86 6.38 12.99 -6.73
CA LYS A 86 7.10 12.55 -7.92
C LYS A 86 7.31 11.04 -7.95
N CYS A 87 7.38 10.40 -6.78
CA CYS A 87 7.67 8.99 -6.65
C CYS A 87 6.62 8.10 -7.36
N SER A 88 7.05 7.27 -8.31
CA SER A 88 6.21 6.24 -8.94
C SER A 88 6.08 4.94 -8.13
N PHE A 89 6.66 4.87 -6.93
CA PHE A 89 6.68 3.68 -6.06
C PHE A 89 7.23 2.42 -6.75
N CYS A 90 8.16 2.57 -7.70
CA CYS A 90 8.71 1.45 -8.47
C CYS A 90 9.60 0.48 -7.66
N GLY A 91 10.14 0.91 -6.51
CA GLY A 91 10.95 0.07 -5.61
C GLY A 91 12.44 -0.06 -5.98
N LEU A 92 12.91 0.54 -7.08
CA LEU A 92 14.31 0.45 -7.51
C LEU A 92 15.30 0.98 -6.46
N CYS A 93 14.91 2.01 -5.70
CA CYS A 93 15.73 2.57 -4.62
C CYS A 93 15.97 1.59 -3.46
N VAL A 94 15.03 0.66 -3.23
CA VAL A 94 15.15 -0.40 -2.23
C VAL A 94 16.06 -1.51 -2.75
N GLU A 95 15.84 -1.94 -4.00
CA GLU A 95 16.62 -3.02 -4.63
C GLU A 95 18.11 -2.65 -4.82
N ILE A 96 18.41 -1.40 -5.18
CA ILE A 96 19.80 -0.97 -5.40
C ILE A 96 20.57 -0.75 -4.09
N CYS A 97 19.90 -0.67 -2.95
CA CYS A 97 20.53 -0.24 -1.70
C CYS A 97 21.50 -1.32 -1.18
N PRO A 98 22.84 -1.08 -1.17
CA PRO A 98 23.81 -2.12 -0.81
C PRO A 98 23.79 -2.50 0.68
N ARG A 99 23.12 -1.69 1.51
CA ARG A 99 22.99 -1.90 2.96
C ARG A 99 21.56 -2.18 3.40
N GLU A 100 20.63 -2.31 2.45
CA GLU A 100 19.19 -2.51 2.72
C GLU A 100 18.63 -1.48 3.71
N ALA A 101 19.09 -0.23 3.59
CA ALA A 101 18.69 0.87 4.45
C ALA A 101 17.29 1.41 4.10
N LEU A 102 16.82 1.23 2.87
CA LEU A 102 15.46 1.59 2.46
C LEU A 102 14.61 0.32 2.38
N LYS A 103 13.37 0.38 2.86
CA LYS A 103 12.40 -0.72 2.80
C LYS A 103 11.02 -0.23 2.37
N MET A 104 10.30 -1.04 1.59
CA MET A 104 8.88 -0.80 1.31
C MET A 104 8.04 -1.40 2.43
N THR A 105 7.07 -0.65 2.92
CA THR A 105 6.07 -1.15 3.86
C THR A 105 4.77 -1.56 3.15
N ASN A 106 3.85 -2.15 3.91
CA ASN A 106 2.50 -2.45 3.47
C ASN A 106 1.53 -1.25 3.61
N VAL A 107 2.01 -0.11 4.11
CA VAL A 107 1.18 1.07 4.38
C VAL A 107 1.06 1.90 3.12
N VAL A 108 -0.17 2.13 2.66
CA VAL A 108 -0.45 2.91 1.43
C VAL A 108 -1.17 4.21 1.74
N GLU A 109 -1.62 4.36 2.98
CA GLU A 109 -2.32 5.50 3.53
C GLU A 109 -1.32 6.63 3.81
N LEU A 110 -0.98 7.37 2.74
CA LEU A 110 -0.01 8.48 2.74
C LEU A 110 -0.65 9.83 2.45
N ALA A 111 -1.98 9.92 2.50
CA ALA A 111 -2.68 11.18 2.23
C ALA A 111 -2.30 12.22 3.29
N GLU A 112 -1.92 13.40 2.82
CA GLU A 112 -1.62 14.59 3.62
C GLU A 112 -2.47 15.75 3.06
N ASP A 113 -2.72 16.77 3.87
CA ASP A 113 -3.59 17.89 3.45
C ASP A 113 -2.82 18.88 2.55
N GLU A 114 -1.51 19.01 2.74
CA GLU A 114 -0.68 19.91 1.96
C GLU A 114 0.37 19.17 1.10
N TYR A 115 0.61 19.69 -0.11
CA TYR A 115 1.68 19.21 -1.00
C TYR A 115 3.04 19.12 -0.29
N ARG A 116 3.38 20.11 0.54
CA ARG A 116 4.70 20.20 1.16
C ARG A 116 4.94 19.06 2.16
N GLU A 117 3.88 18.52 2.74
CA GLU A 117 3.94 17.45 3.73
C GLU A 117 4.28 16.09 3.11
N LEU A 118 4.04 15.93 1.81
CA LEU A 118 4.42 14.76 1.00
C LEU A 118 5.90 14.75 0.61
N VAL A 119 6.66 15.79 0.93
CA VAL A 119 8.13 15.78 0.83
C VAL A 119 8.70 15.32 2.16
N TYR A 120 9.02 14.04 2.27
CA TYR A 120 9.48 13.48 3.53
C TYR A 120 10.98 13.70 3.70
N THR A 121 11.36 14.30 4.82
CA THR A 121 12.74 14.42 5.25
C THR A 121 13.29 13.05 5.69
N PRO A 122 14.62 12.87 5.79
CA PRO A 122 15.20 11.62 6.27
C PRO A 122 14.66 11.20 7.65
N GLU A 123 14.42 12.16 8.54
CA GLU A 123 13.85 11.91 9.86
C GLU A 123 12.42 11.40 9.75
N LYS A 124 11.55 12.04 8.93
CA LYS A 124 10.17 11.56 8.68
C LYS A 124 10.15 10.19 8.01
N LEU A 125 11.13 9.88 7.16
CA LEU A 125 11.29 8.56 6.54
C LEU A 125 11.72 7.48 7.52
N SER A 126 12.45 7.84 8.58
CA SER A 126 12.89 6.86 9.59
C SER A 126 11.81 6.41 10.56
N ILE A 127 10.71 7.15 10.63
CA ILE A 127 9.57 6.80 11.46
C ILE A 127 8.77 5.71 10.74
N GLU A 128 8.73 4.53 11.34
CA GLU A 128 7.94 3.43 10.82
C GLU A 128 6.43 3.75 10.99
N PRO A 129 5.63 3.64 9.92
CA PRO A 129 4.21 3.99 9.99
C PRO A 129 3.44 2.98 10.84
N ASN A 130 2.75 3.48 11.87
CA ASN A 130 1.86 2.66 12.67
C ASN A 130 0.43 2.73 12.12
N LEU A 131 -0.09 1.59 11.67
CA LEU A 131 -1.44 1.50 11.10
C LEU A 131 -2.56 1.87 12.09
N LYS A 132 -2.36 1.66 13.40
CA LYS A 132 -3.35 2.03 14.42
C LYS A 132 -3.50 3.55 14.53
N ASP A 133 -2.40 4.28 14.32
CA ASP A 133 -2.39 5.74 14.40
C ASP A 133 -3.00 6.36 13.14
N ILE A 134 -2.72 5.77 11.98
CA ILE A 134 -3.26 6.23 10.68
C ILE A 134 -4.74 5.87 10.53
N LEU A 135 -5.14 4.67 10.97
CA LEU A 135 -6.52 4.19 10.88
C LEU A 135 -7.05 3.82 12.28
N PRO A 136 -7.40 4.82 13.12
CA PRO A 136 -7.84 4.58 14.49
C PRO A 136 -9.18 3.83 14.58
N MET A 137 -9.95 3.82 13.49
CA MET A 137 -11.22 3.10 13.40
C MET A 137 -11.07 1.63 12.98
N MET A 138 -9.86 1.21 12.58
CA MET A 138 -9.61 -0.14 12.08
C MET A 138 -9.84 -1.20 13.18
N LYS A 139 -10.64 -2.21 12.86
CA LYS A 139 -10.99 -3.32 13.76
C LYS A 139 -10.49 -4.67 13.24
N TYR A 140 -10.46 -4.82 11.92
CA TYR A 140 -10.10 -6.06 11.26
C TYR A 140 -9.09 -5.81 10.16
N GLU A 141 -8.06 -6.65 10.14
CA GLU A 141 -7.16 -6.78 9.00
C GLU A 141 -7.57 -8.03 8.20
N LEU A 142 -7.73 -7.84 6.89
CA LEU A 142 -8.20 -8.85 5.95
C LEU A 142 -7.01 -9.41 5.19
N GLU A 143 -6.68 -10.68 5.41
CA GLU A 143 -5.59 -11.36 4.72
C GLU A 143 -6.14 -12.12 3.50
N PRO A 144 -5.56 -11.94 2.29
CA PRO A 144 -6.00 -12.66 1.11
C PRO A 144 -5.70 -14.16 1.23
N VAL A 145 -6.73 -14.98 1.12
CA VAL A 145 -6.64 -16.45 1.09
C VAL A 145 -6.90 -16.91 -0.34
N ILE A 146 -5.83 -17.32 -1.03
CA ILE A 146 -5.91 -17.79 -2.41
C ILE A 146 -6.13 -19.32 -2.37
N THR A 147 -7.26 -19.77 -2.89
CA THR A 147 -7.52 -21.19 -3.15
C THR A 147 -7.55 -21.42 -4.67
N PRO A 148 -7.32 -22.66 -5.16
CA PRO A 148 -7.32 -22.95 -6.60
C PRO A 148 -8.62 -22.58 -7.34
N ARG A 149 -9.73 -22.42 -6.62
CA ARG A 149 -11.06 -22.14 -7.19
C ARG A 149 -11.57 -20.72 -6.92
N LYS A 150 -11.01 -20.02 -5.93
CA LYS A 150 -11.47 -18.69 -5.51
C LYS A 150 -10.42 -17.96 -4.67
N MET A 151 -10.41 -16.64 -4.79
CA MET A 151 -9.78 -15.76 -3.81
C MET A 151 -10.81 -15.40 -2.74
N GLY A 152 -10.45 -15.55 -1.48
CA GLY A 152 -11.24 -15.12 -0.33
C GLY A 152 -10.40 -14.29 0.62
N TYR A 153 -10.97 -13.91 1.76
CA TYR A 153 -10.27 -13.14 2.78
C TYR A 153 -10.51 -13.73 4.17
N SER A 154 -9.44 -13.90 4.95
CA SER A 154 -9.51 -14.24 6.36
C SER A 154 -9.55 -12.97 7.19
N ARG A 155 -10.48 -12.87 8.14
CA ARG A 155 -10.61 -11.71 9.04
C ARG A 155 -9.77 -11.94 10.29
N ARG A 156 -8.70 -11.17 10.46
CA ARG A 156 -7.91 -11.11 11.69
C ARG A 156 -8.37 -9.91 12.51
N ARG A 157 -8.81 -10.14 13.76
CA ARG A 157 -9.15 -9.04 14.68
C ARG A 157 -7.85 -8.45 15.20
N ILE A 158 -7.73 -7.12 15.16
CA ILE A 158 -6.60 -6.42 15.77
C ILE A 158 -6.98 -6.15 17.24
N GLU A 159 -6.21 -6.70 18.17
CA GLU A 159 -6.33 -6.36 19.59
C GLU A 159 -5.79 -4.95 19.81
N LYS A 160 -6.52 -4.16 20.60
CA LYS A 160 -6.16 -2.76 20.90
C LYS A 160 -4.87 -2.71 21.69
#